data_AF-A0A367YQE5-F1
#
_entry.id   AF-A0A367YQE5-F1
#
_cell.length_a   1.000
_cell.length_b   1.000
_cell.length_c   1.000
_cell.angle_alpha   90.00
_cell.angle_beta   90.00
_cell.angle_gamma   90.00
#
_symmetry.space_group_name_H-M   'P 1'
#
loop_
_entity.id
_entity.type
_entity.pdbx_description
1 polymer ?
#
loop_
_entity_poly.entity_id
_entity_poly.type
_entity_poly.pdbx_seq_one_letter_code
_entity_poly.pdbx_strand_id
1 'polypeptide(L)'
;MSCEDEHYHGHSHSHSHNHNHDDSDHIAPVPTSSSQSLNSKIDTTKVTALNLGNPADELAKVFKDSNTKYQVKPVIRSDCDEQLIINIPFLNGSVKLYSIILRTNGDVYCPRTIKLFKNDKTIDFDNVELKKPVQVITHPQIGVADDDNLPEILQSDDDGDFVEHFVSRHKFTGVQTLTLFIENIYDDGGEEECRLHSIELRGEFTELNKDPVITLYELAANPADHKNITVVEQHLAQ
;
A
#
# COMPACT_ATOMS: atom_id res chain seq x y z
N MET A 1 5.14 -66.78 -46.84
CA MET A 1 4.15 -65.97 -46.12
C MET A 1 4.44 -64.52 -46.50
N SER A 2 3.92 -64.10 -47.66
CA SER A 2 2.72 -63.24 -47.86
C SER A 2 2.97 -61.77 -47.53
N CYS A 3 2.79 -60.96 -48.56
CA CYS A 3 2.85 -59.51 -48.66
C CYS A 3 1.64 -58.82 -47.98
N GLU A 4 1.63 -57.48 -48.05
CA GLU A 4 0.42 -56.61 -48.17
C GLU A 4 -0.39 -56.35 -46.87
N ASP A 5 -1.04 -55.22 -46.61
CA ASP A 5 -1.25 -53.92 -47.27
C ASP A 5 -1.99 -53.01 -46.24
N GLU A 6 -2.15 -51.73 -46.54
CA GLU A 6 -2.77 -50.69 -45.71
C GLU A 6 -4.29 -50.84 -45.47
N HIS A 7 -4.86 -50.06 -44.54
CA HIS A 7 -5.90 -49.04 -44.82
C HIS A 7 -6.59 -48.43 -43.56
N TYR A 8 -7.04 -47.19 -43.77
CA TYR A 8 -7.68 -46.19 -42.92
C TYR A 8 -9.08 -46.53 -42.35
N HIS A 9 -9.49 -45.76 -41.31
CA HIS A 9 -10.81 -45.13 -41.01
C HIS A 9 -10.97 -45.05 -39.47
N GLY A 10 -11.31 -43.95 -38.78
CA GLY A 10 -11.98 -42.71 -39.12
C GLY A 10 -13.21 -42.56 -38.21
N HIS A 11 -13.11 -41.86 -37.06
CA HIS A 11 -14.29 -41.38 -36.33
C HIS A 11 -14.03 -40.06 -35.60
N SER A 12 -14.72 -39.04 -36.11
CA SER A 12 -14.90 -37.70 -35.58
C SER A 12 -15.88 -37.68 -34.41
N HIS A 13 -15.51 -37.08 -33.29
CA HIS A 13 -16.46 -36.60 -32.29
C HIS A 13 -16.14 -35.14 -31.93
N SER A 14 -16.97 -34.25 -32.46
CA SER A 14 -17.05 -32.85 -32.08
C SER A 14 -17.70 -32.73 -30.70
N HIS A 15 -16.96 -32.26 -29.71
CA HIS A 15 -17.53 -31.70 -28.49
C HIS A 15 -17.22 -30.22 -28.43
N SER A 16 -18.23 -29.44 -28.83
CA SER A 16 -18.34 -28.02 -28.51
C SER A 16 -18.52 -27.90 -27.00
N HIS A 17 -17.46 -27.48 -26.32
CA HIS A 17 -17.56 -26.99 -24.95
C HIS A 17 -17.38 -25.49 -24.95
N ASN A 18 -18.53 -24.82 -24.85
CA ASN A 18 -18.66 -23.44 -24.45
C ASN A 18 -18.16 -23.33 -23.00
N HIS A 19 -16.90 -22.93 -22.80
CA HIS A 19 -16.39 -22.59 -21.48
C HIS A 19 -16.38 -21.07 -21.32
N ASN A 20 -17.27 -20.63 -20.44
CA ASN A 20 -17.24 -19.34 -19.78
C ASN A 20 -15.80 -18.99 -19.38
N HIS A 21 -15.26 -17.91 -19.94
CA HIS A 21 -14.05 -17.28 -19.44
C HIS A 21 -14.39 -16.53 -18.16
N ASP A 22 -14.27 -17.21 -17.02
CA ASP A 22 -14.06 -16.56 -15.73
C ASP A 22 -12.88 -17.26 -15.04
N ASP A 23 -11.74 -17.23 -15.72
CA ASP A 23 -10.47 -17.67 -15.18
C ASP A 23 -9.61 -16.42 -14.99
N SER A 24 -9.83 -15.79 -13.84
CA SER A 24 -8.99 -14.69 -13.38
C SER A 24 -7.60 -15.25 -13.07
N ASP A 25 -6.71 -15.10 -14.04
CA ASP A 25 -5.27 -14.81 -13.89
C ASP A 25 -4.38 -15.87 -13.20
N HIS A 26 -3.89 -16.84 -13.98
CA HIS A 26 -2.60 -17.53 -13.74
C HIS A 26 -1.37 -16.72 -14.22
N ILE A 27 -1.50 -15.40 -14.37
CA ILE A 27 -0.37 -14.56 -14.73
C ILE A 27 0.49 -14.37 -13.49
N ALA A 28 1.71 -14.92 -13.51
CA ALA A 28 2.68 -14.68 -12.46
C ALA A 28 2.85 -13.17 -12.24
N PRO A 29 2.79 -12.69 -10.99
CA PRO A 29 2.90 -11.27 -10.72
C PRO A 29 4.23 -10.74 -11.25
N VAL A 30 4.19 -9.54 -11.84
CA VAL A 30 5.39 -8.89 -12.34
C VAL A 30 6.36 -8.67 -11.17
N PRO A 31 7.59 -9.19 -11.22
CA PRO A 31 8.57 -9.03 -10.15
C PRO A 31 8.83 -7.55 -9.83
N THR A 32 9.27 -7.29 -8.60
CA THR A 32 9.78 -5.98 -8.19
C THR A 32 11.30 -6.01 -8.00
N SER A 33 11.91 -4.83 -7.85
CA SER A 33 13.33 -4.68 -7.52
C SER A 33 13.54 -3.73 -6.35
N SER A 34 14.66 -3.86 -5.65
CA SER A 34 15.02 -2.99 -4.51
C SER A 34 15.12 -1.50 -4.88
N SER A 35 15.44 -1.18 -6.12
CA SER A 35 15.43 0.20 -6.64
C SER A 35 14.04 0.86 -6.64
N GLN A 36 12.97 0.06 -6.52
CA GLN A 36 11.59 0.53 -6.44
C GLN A 36 11.14 0.80 -5.00
N SER A 37 12.06 0.78 -4.03
CA SER A 37 11.72 1.07 -2.63
C SER A 37 11.15 2.47 -2.46
N LEU A 38 10.01 2.54 -1.79
CA LEU A 38 9.26 3.75 -1.47
C LEU A 38 9.51 4.23 -0.04
N ASN A 39 10.32 3.53 0.76
CA ASN A 39 10.52 3.87 2.17
C ASN A 39 11.08 5.30 2.34
N SER A 40 11.96 5.74 1.43
CA SER A 40 12.47 7.12 1.39
C SER A 40 11.42 8.17 1.01
N LYS A 41 10.24 7.74 0.56
CA LYS A 41 9.10 8.59 0.13
C LYS A 41 7.97 8.59 1.16
N ILE A 42 8.13 7.94 2.30
CA ILE A 42 7.17 7.97 3.40
C ILE A 42 7.41 9.25 4.22
N ASP A 43 6.34 9.94 4.60
CA ASP A 43 6.41 11.05 5.57
C ASP A 43 6.44 10.47 6.99
N THR A 44 7.64 10.04 7.42
CA THR A 44 7.86 9.36 8.71
C THR A 44 7.40 10.17 9.92
N THR A 45 7.34 11.49 9.80
CA THR A 45 6.86 12.39 10.87
C THR A 45 5.35 12.32 11.10
N LYS A 46 4.61 11.76 10.14
CA LYS A 46 3.15 11.65 10.17
C LYS A 46 2.66 10.21 10.16
N VAL A 47 3.56 9.24 10.27
CA VAL A 47 3.16 7.84 10.46
C VAL A 47 2.52 7.73 11.83
N THR A 48 1.35 7.09 11.90
CA THR A 48 0.64 6.84 13.14
C THR A 48 0.20 5.39 13.22
N ALA A 49 -0.02 4.89 14.43
CA ALA A 49 -0.62 3.59 14.66
C ALA A 49 -1.66 3.64 15.78
N LEU A 50 -2.67 2.78 15.69
CA LEU A 50 -3.65 2.51 16.75
C LEU A 50 -3.36 1.13 17.35
N ASN A 51 -3.50 1.01 18.67
CA ASN A 51 -3.09 -0.16 19.46
C ASN A 51 -1.59 -0.46 19.37
N LEU A 52 -0.73 0.56 19.40
CA LEU A 52 0.72 0.41 19.41
C LEU A 52 1.26 0.30 20.84
N GLY A 53 1.95 -0.79 21.18
CA GLY A 53 2.58 -1.00 22.49
C GLY A 53 3.98 -0.38 22.65
N ASN A 54 4.55 0.13 21.56
CA ASN A 54 5.81 0.88 21.55
C ASN A 54 5.59 2.39 21.72
N PRO A 55 6.62 3.14 22.15
CA PRO A 55 6.64 4.59 22.00
C PRO A 55 6.44 5.01 20.54
N ALA A 56 5.67 6.07 20.30
CA ALA A 56 5.29 6.49 18.95
C ALA A 56 6.48 6.84 18.04
N ASP A 57 7.60 7.30 18.60
CA ASP A 57 8.84 7.61 17.87
C ASP A 57 9.58 6.36 17.36
N GLU A 58 9.22 5.17 17.85
CA GLU A 58 9.77 3.91 17.35
C GLU A 58 9.10 3.42 16.08
N LEU A 59 7.85 3.79 15.83
CA LEU A 59 7.03 3.26 14.73
C LEU A 59 7.71 3.48 13.37
N ALA A 60 8.31 4.64 13.14
CA ALA A 60 9.00 4.95 11.89
C ALA A 60 10.24 4.06 11.67
N LYS A 61 10.81 3.45 12.71
CA LYS A 61 11.99 2.58 12.63
C LYS A 61 11.68 1.24 11.93
N VAL A 62 10.40 0.92 11.70
CA VAL A 62 9.97 -0.25 10.90
C VAL A 62 10.31 -0.09 9.41
N PHE A 63 10.45 1.15 8.93
CA PHE A 63 10.81 1.44 7.55
C PHE A 63 12.34 1.48 7.42
N LYS A 64 12.91 0.33 7.06
CA LYS A 64 14.35 0.17 6.89
C LYS A 64 14.80 0.52 5.47
N ASP A 65 16.06 0.87 5.33
CA ASP A 65 16.75 0.97 4.03
C ASP A 65 17.57 -0.29 3.74
N SER A 66 18.24 -0.34 2.59
CA SER A 66 19.05 -1.51 2.19
C SER A 66 20.19 -1.85 3.18
N ASN A 67 20.68 -0.88 3.96
CA ASN A 67 21.76 -1.09 4.93
C ASN A 67 21.24 -1.60 6.27
N THR A 68 19.99 -1.25 6.60
CA THR A 68 19.36 -1.51 7.90
C THR A 68 18.26 -2.57 7.83
N LYS A 69 17.94 -3.13 6.65
CA LYS A 69 16.86 -4.13 6.48
C LYS A 69 17.01 -5.36 7.37
N TYR A 70 18.26 -5.70 7.75
CA TYR A 70 18.56 -6.84 8.62
C TYR A 70 18.49 -6.53 10.12
N GLN A 71 18.30 -5.27 10.51
CA GLN A 71 18.04 -4.91 11.89
C GLN A 71 16.64 -5.38 12.30
N VAL A 72 16.58 -6.22 13.32
CA VAL A 72 15.32 -6.80 13.84
C VAL A 72 14.76 -6.03 15.03
N LYS A 73 15.46 -4.98 15.49
CA LYS A 73 15.04 -4.11 16.57
C LYS A 73 14.75 -2.67 16.09
N PRO A 74 13.84 -1.94 16.76
CA PRO A 74 12.89 -2.45 17.76
C PRO A 74 11.84 -3.37 17.11
N VAL A 75 11.26 -4.26 17.90
CA VAL A 75 10.09 -5.06 17.50
C VAL A 75 8.86 -4.20 17.75
N ILE A 76 8.11 -3.93 16.69
CA ILE A 76 6.83 -3.23 16.78
C ILE A 76 5.77 -4.24 17.21
N ARG A 77 5.04 -3.90 18.28
CA ARG A 77 4.03 -4.78 18.87
C ARG A 77 2.73 -4.06 19.16
N SER A 78 1.63 -4.82 19.19
CA SER A 78 0.35 -4.31 19.68
C SER A 78 0.31 -4.21 21.21
N ASP A 79 -0.62 -3.44 21.78
CA ASP A 79 -0.65 -3.15 23.23
C ASP A 79 -1.68 -3.98 24.01
N CYS A 80 -2.90 -4.10 23.47
CA CYS A 80 -4.04 -4.71 24.17
C CYS A 80 -4.48 -6.06 23.60
N ASP A 81 -4.51 -6.17 22.28
CA ASP A 81 -4.93 -7.35 21.51
C ASP A 81 -4.12 -7.44 20.21
N GLU A 82 -4.37 -8.45 19.38
CA GLU A 82 -3.57 -8.74 18.18
C GLU A 82 -3.81 -7.75 17.03
N GLN A 83 -4.79 -6.86 17.17
CA GLN A 83 -5.20 -5.94 16.12
C GLN A 83 -4.30 -4.71 16.08
N LEU A 84 -3.78 -4.35 14.91
CA LEU A 84 -2.92 -3.18 14.76
C LEU A 84 -3.28 -2.41 13.50
N ILE A 85 -3.52 -1.11 13.61
CA ILE A 85 -3.72 -0.23 12.46
C ILE A 85 -2.51 0.67 12.30
N ILE A 86 -1.87 0.66 11.13
CA ILE A 86 -0.73 1.54 10.79
C ILE A 86 -1.12 2.43 9.61
N ASN A 87 -1.05 3.74 9.80
CA ASN A 87 -1.27 4.76 8.77
C ASN A 87 0.06 5.28 8.23
N ILE A 88 0.28 5.11 6.94
CA ILE A 88 1.53 5.39 6.23
C ILE A 88 1.28 6.47 5.17
N PRO A 89 1.44 7.76 5.53
CA PRO A 89 1.39 8.84 4.54
C PRO A 89 2.68 8.88 3.71
N PHE A 90 2.55 9.19 2.43
CA PHE A 90 3.70 9.51 1.58
C PHE A 90 4.00 11.02 1.62
N LEU A 91 5.22 11.39 1.21
CA LEU A 91 5.61 12.77 0.93
C LEU A 91 4.71 13.38 -0.16
N ASN A 92 4.93 14.65 -0.51
CA ASN A 92 4.10 15.40 -1.47
C ASN A 92 4.11 14.79 -2.89
N GLY A 93 3.33 13.73 -3.09
CA GLY A 93 3.33 12.92 -4.27
C GLY A 93 2.22 11.88 -4.28
N SER A 94 2.17 11.13 -5.37
CA SER A 94 1.26 10.03 -5.62
C SER A 94 2.05 8.76 -5.84
N VAL A 95 1.67 7.70 -5.16
CA VAL A 95 2.29 6.38 -5.28
C VAL A 95 1.43 5.45 -6.13
N LYS A 96 2.11 4.64 -6.93
CA LYS A 96 1.57 3.41 -7.52
C LYS A 96 2.25 2.22 -6.84
N LEU A 97 1.53 1.53 -5.95
CA LEU A 97 2.08 0.44 -5.14
C LEU A 97 2.13 -0.86 -5.95
N TYR A 98 3.24 -1.57 -5.85
CA TYR A 98 3.50 -2.84 -6.53
C TYR A 98 3.49 -4.02 -5.56
N SER A 99 4.14 -3.87 -4.42
CA SER A 99 4.19 -4.90 -3.39
C SER A 99 4.49 -4.31 -2.01
N ILE A 100 4.21 -5.11 -1.00
CA ILE A 100 4.53 -4.87 0.41
C ILE A 100 5.36 -6.05 0.87
N ILE A 101 6.54 -5.78 1.41
CA ILE A 101 7.43 -6.79 1.98
C ILE A 101 7.41 -6.63 3.48
N LEU A 102 7.15 -7.72 4.19
CA LEU A 102 7.06 -7.75 5.64
C LEU A 102 8.10 -8.72 6.20
N ARG A 103 8.79 -8.28 7.25
CA ARG A 103 9.54 -9.16 8.13
C ARG A 103 8.85 -9.14 9.50
N THR A 104 8.31 -10.27 9.91
CA THR A 104 7.41 -10.42 11.05
C THR A 104 7.94 -11.45 12.03
N ASN A 105 7.21 -11.70 13.11
CA ASN A 105 7.45 -12.88 13.94
C ASN A 105 7.15 -14.16 13.14
N GLY A 106 7.95 -15.21 13.34
CA GLY A 106 7.82 -16.50 12.64
C GLY A 106 6.99 -17.56 13.36
N ASP A 107 6.34 -17.24 14.47
CA ASP A 107 5.63 -18.16 15.34
C ASP A 107 4.23 -17.61 15.72
N VAL A 108 3.81 -17.69 16.98
CA VAL A 108 2.44 -17.34 17.43
C VAL A 108 2.08 -15.86 17.26
N TYR A 109 3.05 -14.94 17.33
CA TYR A 109 2.82 -13.50 17.20
C TYR A 109 2.80 -13.01 15.74
N CYS A 110 2.81 -13.94 14.78
CA CYS A 110 2.88 -13.65 13.35
C CYS A 110 1.53 -13.13 12.83
N PRO A 111 1.47 -11.96 12.15
CA PRO A 111 0.24 -11.48 11.54
C PRO A 111 -0.24 -12.43 10.46
N ARG A 112 -1.53 -12.75 10.46
CA ARG A 112 -2.14 -13.64 9.47
C ARG A 112 -2.94 -12.89 8.43
N THR A 113 -3.87 -12.05 8.85
CA THR A 113 -4.77 -11.33 7.94
C THR A 113 -4.48 -9.84 7.97
N ILE A 114 -4.14 -9.28 6.80
CA ILE A 114 -3.80 -7.87 6.65
C ILE A 114 -4.74 -7.24 5.61
N LYS A 115 -5.59 -6.32 6.04
CA LYS A 115 -6.49 -5.54 5.19
C LYS A 115 -5.80 -4.24 4.78
N LEU A 116 -5.83 -3.91 3.48
CA LEU A 116 -5.22 -2.71 2.93
C LEU A 116 -6.28 -1.68 2.52
N PHE A 117 -6.11 -0.45 2.97
CA PHE A 117 -6.91 0.71 2.56
C PHE A 117 -6.01 1.78 1.97
N LYS A 118 -6.55 2.61 1.07
CA LYS A 118 -5.80 3.75 0.50
C LYS A 118 -6.62 5.02 0.61
N ASN A 119 -5.93 6.13 0.87
CA ASN A 119 -6.47 7.49 0.87
C ASN A 119 -7.64 7.72 1.83
N ASP A 120 -7.78 6.87 2.85
CA ASP A 120 -8.76 7.03 3.91
C ASP A 120 -8.01 7.10 5.24
N LYS A 121 -7.95 8.32 5.82
CA LYS A 121 -7.29 8.57 7.11
C LYS A 121 -8.23 8.36 8.30
N THR A 122 -9.49 8.02 8.03
CA THR A 122 -10.52 7.84 9.05
C THR A 122 -10.66 6.39 9.48
N ILE A 123 -9.82 5.48 8.97
CA ILE A 123 -9.84 4.06 9.38
C ILE A 123 -9.45 3.95 10.86
N ASP A 124 -10.34 3.37 11.65
CA ASP A 124 -10.18 3.04 13.06
C ASP A 124 -10.93 1.73 13.39
N PHE A 125 -10.82 1.24 14.63
CA PHE A 125 -11.47 -0.01 15.04
C PHE A 125 -13.00 0.05 15.02
N ASP A 126 -13.60 1.24 15.14
CA ASP A 126 -15.06 1.40 15.13
C ASP A 126 -15.63 1.23 13.70
N ASN A 127 -14.85 1.57 12.67
CA ASN A 127 -15.34 1.58 11.28
C ASN A 127 -14.61 0.67 10.30
N VAL A 128 -13.48 0.05 10.67
CA VAL A 128 -12.67 -0.76 9.76
C VAL A 128 -13.46 -1.94 9.17
N GLU A 129 -14.33 -2.57 9.96
CA GLU A 129 -15.19 -3.68 9.50
C GLU A 129 -16.35 -3.24 8.60
N LEU A 130 -16.73 -1.97 8.67
CA LEU A 130 -17.79 -1.39 7.84
C LEU A 130 -17.28 -0.99 6.46
N LYS A 131 -15.96 -0.83 6.31
CA LYS A 131 -15.32 -0.35 5.09
C LYS A 131 -14.72 -1.51 4.30
N LYS A 132 -14.91 -1.46 2.99
CA LYS A 132 -14.34 -2.47 2.10
C LYS A 132 -12.84 -2.21 1.89
N PRO A 133 -11.95 -3.15 2.26
CA PRO A 133 -10.54 -3.04 1.94
C PRO A 133 -10.32 -3.11 0.43
N VAL A 134 -9.28 -2.43 -0.06
CA VAL A 134 -8.87 -2.46 -1.47
C VAL A 134 -8.37 -3.86 -1.84
N GLN A 135 -7.64 -4.47 -0.91
CA GLN A 135 -7.12 -5.83 -1.00
C GLN A 135 -6.92 -6.40 0.40
N VAL A 136 -7.15 -7.70 0.55
CA VAL A 136 -6.82 -8.46 1.76
C VAL A 136 -5.65 -9.38 1.43
N ILE A 137 -4.68 -9.45 2.33
CA ILE A 137 -3.49 -10.28 2.22
C ILE A 137 -3.53 -11.33 3.34
N THR A 138 -3.22 -12.57 2.99
CA THR A 138 -2.90 -13.61 3.97
C THR A 138 -1.38 -13.74 4.04
N HIS A 139 -0.79 -13.32 5.16
CA HIS A 139 0.63 -13.48 5.42
C HIS A 139 0.88 -14.90 5.98
N PRO A 140 1.85 -15.65 5.43
CA PRO A 140 2.21 -16.97 5.94
C PRO A 140 2.92 -16.85 7.28
N GLN A 141 2.88 -17.90 8.09
CA GLN A 141 3.61 -17.98 9.36
C GLN A 141 5.11 -18.18 9.11
N ILE A 142 5.78 -17.14 8.62
CA ILE A 142 7.20 -17.10 8.23
C ILE A 142 7.77 -15.80 8.75
N GLY A 143 8.90 -15.86 9.43
CA GLY A 143 9.54 -14.68 9.98
C GLY A 143 10.67 -15.03 10.94
N VAL A 144 10.95 -14.11 11.86
CA VAL A 144 12.00 -14.24 12.86
C VAL A 144 11.39 -14.71 14.18
N ALA A 145 12.05 -15.67 14.85
CA ALA A 145 11.64 -16.06 16.19
C ALA A 145 12.06 -14.98 17.21
N ASP A 146 11.10 -14.48 17.99
CA ASP A 146 11.37 -13.54 19.08
C ASP A 146 11.63 -14.30 20.38
N ASP A 147 12.89 -14.68 20.60
CA ASP A 147 13.36 -15.16 21.91
C ASP A 147 14.15 -14.07 22.67
N ASP A 148 14.37 -14.30 23.97
CA ASP A 148 15.10 -13.36 24.85
C ASP A 148 16.53 -13.03 24.35
N ASN A 149 17.10 -13.86 23.46
CA ASN A 149 18.43 -13.72 22.89
C ASN A 149 18.42 -13.14 21.47
N LEU A 150 17.29 -12.59 20.99
CA LEU A 150 17.20 -11.98 19.66
C LEU A 150 18.31 -10.92 19.48
N PRO A 151 19.22 -11.09 18.49
CA PRO A 151 20.28 -10.13 18.24
C PRO A 151 19.73 -8.80 17.71
N GLU A 152 20.57 -7.77 17.59
CA GLU A 152 20.14 -6.50 16.99
C GLU A 152 20.05 -6.59 15.45
N ILE A 153 20.91 -7.40 14.85
CA ILE A 153 21.00 -7.66 13.41
C ILE A 153 20.94 -9.16 13.19
N LEU A 154 20.08 -9.59 12.27
CA LEU A 154 19.96 -10.98 11.85
C LEU A 154 19.93 -11.03 10.32
N GLN A 155 20.94 -11.64 9.71
CA GLN A 155 21.03 -11.90 8.28
C GLN A 155 20.74 -13.39 8.03
N SER A 156 19.81 -13.67 7.14
CA SER A 156 19.55 -14.99 6.58
C SER A 156 20.29 -15.13 5.25
N ASP A 157 20.72 -16.34 4.90
CA ASP A 157 21.46 -16.58 3.65
C ASP A 157 20.58 -16.40 2.39
N ASP A 158 19.26 -16.53 2.54
CA ASP A 158 18.28 -16.55 1.44
C ASP A 158 17.18 -15.48 1.53
N ASP A 159 17.25 -14.56 2.50
CA ASP A 159 16.17 -13.60 2.81
C ASP A 159 14.79 -14.30 3.03
N GLY A 160 14.79 -15.58 3.43
CA GLY A 160 13.57 -16.41 3.53
C GLY A 160 12.56 -15.95 4.60
N ASP A 161 12.99 -15.09 5.50
CA ASP A 161 12.19 -14.45 6.54
C ASP A 161 11.53 -13.12 6.11
N PHE A 162 11.76 -12.69 4.86
CA PHE A 162 11.07 -11.58 4.23
C PHE A 162 9.99 -12.09 3.28
N VAL A 163 8.72 -11.73 3.55
CA VAL A 163 7.60 -12.15 2.71
C VAL A 163 7.13 -11.00 1.84
N GLU A 164 7.25 -11.15 0.52
CA GLU A 164 6.73 -10.19 -0.46
C GLU A 164 5.29 -10.49 -0.88
N HIS A 165 4.41 -9.53 -0.66
CA HIS A 165 3.01 -9.56 -1.07
C HIS A 165 2.77 -8.64 -2.24
N PHE A 166 2.54 -9.21 -3.42
CA PHE A 166 2.17 -8.44 -4.60
C PHE A 166 0.75 -7.90 -4.47
N VAL A 167 0.58 -6.62 -4.82
CA VAL A 167 -0.74 -5.98 -4.84
C VAL A 167 -1.23 -5.79 -6.26
N SER A 168 -2.54 -5.64 -6.39
CA SER A 168 -3.17 -5.33 -7.65
C SER A 168 -2.82 -3.90 -8.09
N ARG A 169 -1.75 -3.74 -8.86
CA ARG A 169 -1.15 -2.43 -9.23
C ARG A 169 -2.15 -1.41 -9.77
N HIS A 170 -3.21 -1.86 -10.45
CA HIS A 170 -4.27 -0.99 -10.98
C HIS A 170 -5.20 -0.44 -9.88
N LYS A 171 -5.45 -1.22 -8.82
CA LYS A 171 -6.22 -0.80 -7.64
C LYS A 171 -5.41 0.13 -6.75
N PHE A 172 -4.08 0.01 -6.74
CA PHE A 172 -3.18 0.83 -5.94
C PHE A 172 -2.45 1.93 -6.73
N THR A 173 -3.15 2.60 -7.64
CA THR A 173 -2.72 3.88 -8.23
C THR A 173 -3.19 5.05 -7.37
N GLY A 174 -2.48 6.19 -7.42
CA GLY A 174 -2.94 7.42 -6.78
C GLY A 174 -2.86 7.43 -5.26
N VAL A 175 -2.01 6.59 -4.66
CA VAL A 175 -1.93 6.42 -3.20
C VAL A 175 -1.15 7.60 -2.59
N GLN A 176 -1.80 8.34 -1.70
CA GLN A 176 -1.20 9.41 -0.88
C GLN A 176 -1.05 8.96 0.57
N THR A 177 -1.91 8.06 1.03
CA THR A 177 -1.81 7.42 2.35
C THR A 177 -2.22 5.97 2.19
N LEU A 178 -1.42 5.06 2.72
CA LEU A 178 -1.71 3.64 2.80
C LEU A 178 -2.02 3.29 4.26
N THR A 179 -3.10 2.57 4.51
CA THR A 179 -3.43 2.06 5.85
C THR A 179 -3.39 0.55 5.83
N LEU A 180 -2.61 -0.02 6.75
CA LEU A 180 -2.55 -1.45 7.01
C LEU A 180 -3.35 -1.72 8.27
N PHE A 181 -4.29 -2.65 8.21
CA PHE A 181 -4.97 -3.19 9.37
C PHE A 181 -4.63 -4.67 9.50
N ILE A 182 -3.91 -5.01 10.56
CA ILE A 182 -3.68 -6.39 10.97
C ILE A 182 -4.88 -6.79 11.81
N GLU A 183 -5.65 -7.76 11.30
CA GLU A 183 -6.91 -8.20 11.90
C GLU A 183 -6.73 -9.34 12.90
N ASN A 184 -5.81 -10.26 12.61
CA ASN A 184 -5.52 -11.42 13.45
C ASN A 184 -4.10 -11.95 13.21
N ILE A 185 -3.67 -12.84 14.09
CA ILE A 185 -2.38 -13.54 14.08
C ILE A 185 -2.59 -15.07 13.99
N TYR A 186 -1.49 -15.83 13.96
CA TYR A 186 -1.50 -17.29 14.12
C TYR A 186 -1.53 -17.67 15.61
N ASP A 187 -2.60 -17.28 16.32
CA ASP A 187 -2.78 -17.59 17.73
C ASP A 187 -3.49 -18.94 17.93
N ASP A 188 -2.70 -20.01 18.03
CA ASP A 188 -3.18 -21.32 18.50
C ASP A 188 -2.98 -21.48 20.04
N GLY A 189 -2.45 -20.45 20.72
CA GLY A 189 -1.88 -20.54 22.07
C GLY A 189 -2.52 -19.65 23.15
N GLY A 190 -3.44 -18.75 22.78
CA GLY A 190 -4.03 -17.73 23.65
C GLY A 190 -3.20 -16.45 23.81
N GLU A 191 -2.27 -16.19 22.89
CA GLU A 191 -1.48 -14.97 22.83
C GLU A 191 -2.19 -13.92 21.97
N GLU A 192 -2.31 -12.70 22.47
CA GLU A 192 -3.08 -11.62 21.82
C GLU A 192 -2.14 -10.46 21.41
N GLU A 193 -0.90 -10.73 21.01
CA GLU A 193 0.06 -9.70 20.58
C GLU A 193 0.52 -9.93 19.14
N CYS A 194 0.43 -8.93 18.27
CA CYS A 194 1.04 -8.98 16.94
C CYS A 194 2.46 -8.42 17.01
N ARG A 195 3.44 -9.04 16.34
CA ARG A 195 4.83 -8.55 16.26
C ARG A 195 5.35 -8.40 14.84
N LEU A 196 6.05 -7.28 14.61
CA LEU A 196 6.56 -6.86 13.31
C LEU A 196 7.96 -6.24 13.43
N HIS A 197 8.88 -6.63 12.56
CA HIS A 197 10.25 -6.10 12.53
C HIS A 197 10.46 -5.02 11.46
N SER A 198 9.93 -5.23 10.25
CA SER A 198 10.09 -4.26 9.16
C SER A 198 8.97 -4.30 8.12
N ILE A 199 8.78 -3.14 7.48
CA ILE A 199 7.93 -2.95 6.31
C ILE A 199 8.76 -2.30 5.22
N GLU A 200 8.77 -2.89 4.04
CA GLU A 200 9.26 -2.27 2.81
C GLU A 200 8.12 -2.17 1.79
N LEU A 201 7.88 -0.96 1.29
CA LEU A 201 6.91 -0.71 0.23
C LEU A 201 7.64 -0.55 -1.09
N ARG A 202 7.20 -1.23 -2.15
CA ARG A 202 7.78 -1.09 -3.49
C ARG A 202 6.76 -0.57 -4.50
N GLY A 203 7.21 0.30 -5.39
CA GLY A 203 6.34 0.91 -6.39
C GLY A 203 6.98 2.06 -7.16
N GLU A 204 6.13 2.90 -7.71
CA GLU A 204 6.52 4.15 -8.37
C GLU A 204 6.00 5.34 -7.57
N PHE A 205 6.85 6.36 -7.40
CA PHE A 205 6.48 7.63 -6.81
C PHE A 205 6.48 8.71 -7.88
N THR A 206 5.40 9.48 -7.94
CA THR A 206 5.27 10.67 -8.79
C THR A 206 5.10 11.88 -7.89
N GLU A 207 6.04 12.82 -7.95
CA GLU A 207 5.96 14.06 -7.18
C GLU A 207 4.79 14.92 -7.67
N LEU A 208 4.01 15.46 -6.74
CA LEU A 208 2.89 16.36 -7.05
C LEU A 208 3.40 17.78 -6.94
N ASN A 209 3.81 18.37 -8.08
CA ASN A 209 4.22 19.76 -8.07
C ASN A 209 2.98 20.66 -7.86
N LYS A 210 2.91 21.33 -6.71
CA LYS A 210 1.91 22.37 -6.45
C LYS A 210 2.46 23.70 -6.95
N ASP A 211 2.64 23.82 -8.26
CA ASP A 211 2.74 25.16 -8.83
C ASP A 211 1.36 25.82 -8.62
N PRO A 212 1.26 26.92 -7.85
CA PRO A 212 0.01 27.64 -7.78
C PRO A 212 -0.32 28.09 -9.20
N VAL A 213 -1.46 27.65 -9.74
CA VAL A 213 -2.04 28.31 -10.90
C VAL A 213 -2.43 29.70 -10.41
N ILE A 214 -1.52 30.66 -10.55
CA ILE A 214 -1.83 32.08 -10.36
C ILE A 214 -2.77 32.44 -11.51
N THR A 215 -4.06 32.22 -11.31
CA THR A 215 -5.08 32.87 -12.11
C THR A 215 -5.05 34.33 -11.71
N LEU A 216 -4.14 35.09 -12.33
CA LEU A 216 -4.25 36.53 -12.38
C LEU A 216 -5.49 36.82 -13.24
N TYR A 217 -6.67 36.72 -12.64
CA TYR A 217 -7.88 37.19 -13.28
C TYR A 217 -7.74 38.71 -13.33
N GLU A 218 -7.48 39.22 -14.52
CA GLU A 218 -7.26 40.62 -14.80
C GLU A 218 -8.41 41.46 -14.24
N LEU A 219 -8.24 42.02 -13.04
CA LEU A 219 -8.97 43.23 -12.63
C LEU A 219 -8.29 44.43 -13.28
N ALA A 220 -8.18 44.42 -14.61
CA ALA A 220 -8.07 45.67 -15.33
C ALA A 220 -9.48 46.27 -15.32
N ALA A 221 -9.70 47.27 -14.45
CA ALA A 221 -10.88 48.12 -14.57
C ALA A 221 -10.91 48.66 -16.01
N ASN A 222 -11.91 48.25 -16.79
CA ASN A 222 -12.11 48.77 -18.13
C ASN A 222 -12.49 50.26 -18.00
N PRO A 223 -11.69 51.22 -18.48
CA PRO A 223 -11.98 52.65 -18.35
C PRO A 223 -13.27 53.09 -19.06
N ALA A 224 -13.90 52.21 -19.85
CA ALA A 224 -15.13 52.47 -20.57
C ALA A 224 -16.42 52.33 -19.72
N ASP A 225 -16.36 51.75 -18.51
CA ASP A 225 -17.58 51.44 -17.73
C ASP A 225 -17.97 52.49 -16.68
N HIS A 226 -17.26 53.62 -16.63
CA HIS A 226 -17.66 54.76 -15.81
C HIS A 226 -18.33 55.80 -16.71
N LYS A 227 -19.67 55.87 -16.66
CA LYS A 227 -20.41 57.00 -17.24
C LYS A 227 -19.97 58.27 -16.52
N ASN A 228 -19.24 59.13 -17.24
CA ASN A 228 -19.03 60.51 -16.83
C ASN A 228 -20.41 61.15 -16.65
N ILE A 229 -20.76 61.47 -15.40
CA ILE A 229 -21.89 62.35 -15.10
C ILE A 229 -21.46 63.74 -15.57
N THR A 230 -21.75 64.05 -16.83
CA THR A 230 -21.57 65.38 -17.38
C THR A 230 -22.49 66.31 -16.64
N VAL A 231 -21.90 67.23 -15.88
CA VAL A 231 -22.57 68.39 -15.29
C VAL A 231 -23.23 69.17 -16.43
N VAL A 232 -24.55 69.28 -16.41
CA VAL A 232 -25.28 70.13 -17.34
C VAL A 232 -25.05 71.58 -16.92
N GLU A 233 -24.15 72.27 -17.63
CA GLU A 233 -24.03 73.73 -17.60
C GLU A 233 -25.34 74.35 -18.09
N GLN A 234 -26.04 75.06 -17.20
CA GLN A 234 -27.04 76.05 -17.60
C GLN A 234 -26.30 77.31 -18.11
N HIS A 235 -26.17 77.42 -19.43
CA HIS A 235 -26.08 78.69 -20.17
C HIS A 235 -27.46 79.42 -20.09
N LEU A 236 -27.66 80.74 -20.10
CA LEU A 236 -26.81 81.93 -20.25
C LEU A 236 -27.64 83.19 -19.88
N ALA A 237 -26.97 84.24 -19.42
CA ALA A 237 -27.21 85.69 -19.58
C ALA A 237 -28.62 86.28 -19.82
N GLN A 238 -29.04 87.19 -18.93
CA GLN A 238 -29.01 88.66 -19.12
C GLN A 238 -29.07 89.38 -17.78
#